data_AF-A0A7C4MW99-F1
#
_entry.id   AF-A0A7C4MW99-F1
#
_cell.length_a   1.000
_cell.length_b   1.000
_cell.length_c   1.000
_cell.angle_alpha   90.00
_cell.angle_beta   90.00
_cell.angle_gamma   90.00
#
_symmetry.space_group_name_H-M   'P 1'
#
loop_
_entity.id
_entity.type
_entity.pdbx_description
1 polymer ?
#
loop_
_entity_poly.entity_id
_entity_poly.type
_entity_poly.pdbx_seq_one_letter_code
_entity_poly.pdbx_strand_id
1 'polypeptide(L)'
;MSEMTLLIIPPDTLLILHFTADVKDIYEQGKRYPWPKSTECPRCRYRRLWGHGFAERYFEGFSQAIWVKRYRCPDCHGVHTCRPDTYFERTRYPVPVVLASLLEKIMRGTWLRWINRQIQLWWYRSVTKWVSKRRTVRSLTVWHLKEYLFARLPRTGQCAPLRL
;
A
#
# COMPACT_ATOMS: atom_id res chain seq x y z
N MET A 1 -9.41 14.38 31.43
CA MET A 1 -9.86 13.11 30.81
C MET A 1 -9.83 13.34 29.31
N SER A 2 -8.78 12.89 28.64
CA SER A 2 -8.53 13.18 27.22
C SER A 2 -9.53 12.40 26.37
N GLU A 3 -10.37 13.12 25.64
CA GLU A 3 -11.25 12.55 24.61
C GLU A 3 -10.39 11.80 23.59
N MET A 4 -10.43 10.47 23.65
CA MET A 4 -9.95 9.62 22.59
C MET A 4 -10.82 9.89 21.37
N THR A 5 -10.37 10.78 20.48
CA THR A 5 -10.97 10.96 19.16
C THR A 5 -10.91 9.61 18.46
N LEU A 6 -12.03 8.88 18.48
CA LEU A 6 -12.25 7.69 17.68
C LEU A 6 -12.10 8.13 16.22
N LEU A 7 -10.93 7.88 15.65
CA LEU A 7 -10.74 7.94 14.21
C LEU A 7 -11.67 6.90 13.62
N ILE A 8 -12.85 7.33 13.19
CA ILE A 8 -13.79 6.54 12.38
C ILE A 8 -13.01 6.19 11.10
N ILE A 9 -12.38 5.01 11.09
CA ILE A 9 -11.76 4.46 9.90
C ILE A 9 -12.93 4.13 8.96
N PRO A 10 -13.04 4.78 7.78
CA PRO A 10 -14.15 4.51 6.89
C PRO A 10 -14.23 3.02 6.56
N PRO A 11 -15.44 2.44 6.45
CA PRO A 11 -15.64 1.02 6.17
C PRO A 11 -15.13 0.56 4.79
N ASP A 12 -14.68 1.48 3.94
CA ASP A 12 -14.14 1.16 2.62
C ASP A 12 -12.67 0.69 2.64
N THR A 13 -12.53 -0.60 2.94
CA THR A 13 -11.99 -1.57 1.97
C THR A 13 -10.58 -1.29 1.44
N LEU A 14 -9.55 -1.38 2.29
CA LEU A 14 -8.33 -2.14 2.00
C LEU A 14 -7.44 -2.31 3.24
N LEU A 15 -7.55 -3.48 3.83
CA LEU A 15 -6.81 -3.94 5.00
C LEU A 15 -5.43 -4.47 4.57
N ILE A 16 -4.57 -3.61 4.02
CA ILE A 16 -3.22 -4.02 3.62
C ILE A 16 -2.27 -3.96 4.81
N LEU A 17 -1.56 -5.06 5.07
CA LEU A 17 -0.48 -5.11 6.05
C LEU A 17 0.84 -4.91 5.32
N HIS A 18 1.44 -3.74 5.48
CA HIS A 18 2.74 -3.46 4.90
C HIS A 18 3.87 -3.97 5.80
N PHE A 19 4.89 -4.53 5.18
CA PHE A 19 6.08 -5.05 5.86
C PHE A 19 7.30 -4.89 4.97
N THR A 20 8.48 -4.83 5.57
CA THR A 20 9.74 -4.78 4.84
C THR A 20 10.03 -6.15 4.23
N ALA A 21 10.12 -6.20 2.90
CA ALA A 21 10.46 -7.40 2.17
C ALA A 21 10.91 -7.10 0.74
N ASP A 22 11.80 -7.94 0.23
CA ASP A 22 12.12 -7.99 -1.18
C ASP A 22 11.06 -8.81 -1.93
N VAL A 23 10.49 -8.24 -2.99
CA VAL A 23 9.51 -8.91 -3.85
C VAL A 23 10.13 -10.12 -4.55
N LYS A 24 11.43 -10.06 -4.88
CA LYS A 24 12.15 -11.16 -5.52
C LYS A 24 12.18 -12.39 -4.61
N ASP A 25 12.48 -12.21 -3.33
CA ASP A 25 12.47 -13.30 -2.35
C ASP A 25 11.09 -13.94 -2.20
N ILE A 26 10.03 -13.11 -2.21
CA ILE A 26 8.65 -13.59 -2.16
C ILE A 26 8.31 -14.39 -3.43
N TYR A 27 8.75 -13.94 -4.60
CA TYR A 27 8.54 -14.64 -5.87
C TYR A 27 9.19 -16.03 -5.86
N GLU A 28 10.47 -16.10 -5.48
CA GLU A 28 11.25 -17.34 -5.48
C GLU A 28 10.73 -18.38 -4.46
N GLN A 29 10.31 -17.92 -3.27
CA GLN A 29 9.81 -18.81 -2.21
C GLN A 29 8.31 -19.13 -2.34
N GLY A 30 7.56 -18.30 -3.07
CA GLY A 30 6.11 -18.43 -3.25
C GLY A 30 5.35 -18.56 -1.93
N LYS A 31 4.52 -19.60 -1.79
CA LYS A 31 3.72 -19.85 -0.57
C LYS A 31 4.57 -20.22 0.66
N ARG A 32 5.85 -20.58 0.47
CA ARG A 32 6.78 -20.93 1.56
C ARG A 32 7.47 -19.72 2.19
N TYR A 33 7.35 -18.53 1.59
CA TYR A 33 7.91 -17.31 2.14
C TYR A 33 7.49 -17.13 3.61
N PRO A 34 8.40 -16.78 4.54
CA PRO A 34 8.11 -16.63 5.96
C PRO A 34 7.37 -15.31 6.23
N TRP A 35 6.07 -15.27 5.95
CA TRP A 35 5.27 -14.07 6.12
C TRP A 35 5.25 -13.58 7.57
N PRO A 36 5.57 -12.29 7.83
CA PRO A 36 5.48 -11.74 9.17
C PRO A 36 4.02 -11.76 9.64
N LYS A 37 3.84 -11.87 10.96
CA LYS A 37 2.53 -11.79 11.61
C LYS A 37 2.44 -10.47 12.36
N SER A 38 1.37 -9.74 12.11
CA SER A 38 1.00 -8.60 12.95
C SER A 38 0.63 -9.09 14.34
N THR A 39 1.09 -8.38 15.37
CA THR A 39 0.71 -8.64 16.77
C THR A 39 -0.72 -8.22 17.04
N GLU A 40 -1.31 -7.37 16.22
CA GLU A 40 -2.66 -6.85 16.41
C GLU A 40 -3.42 -6.71 15.09
N CYS A 41 -4.74 -6.79 15.16
CA CYS A 41 -5.60 -6.40 14.05
C CYS A 41 -5.51 -4.87 13.85
N PRO A 42 -5.15 -4.36 12.66
CA PRO A 42 -5.12 -2.92 12.42
C PRO A 42 -6.50 -2.25 12.46
N ARG A 43 -7.59 -3.04 12.40
CA ARG A 43 -8.97 -2.55 12.45
C ARG A 43 -9.52 -2.47 13.87
N CYS A 44 -9.42 -3.55 14.66
CA CYS A 44 -10.03 -3.64 15.99
C CYS A 44 -9.03 -3.85 17.14
N ARG A 45 -7.72 -3.87 16.86
CA ARG A 45 -6.64 -4.06 17.84
C ARG A 45 -6.63 -5.40 18.57
N TYR A 46 -7.46 -6.37 18.17
CA TYR A 46 -7.40 -7.72 18.71
C TYR A 46 -6.02 -8.37 18.49
N ARG A 47 -5.48 -9.05 19.52
CA ARG A 47 -4.07 -9.46 19.63
C ARG A 47 -3.60 -10.61 18.72
N ARG A 48 -4.47 -11.19 17.89
CA ARG A 48 -4.10 -12.35 17.06
C ARG A 48 -4.81 -12.33 15.71
N LEU A 49 -4.02 -12.48 14.66
CA LEU A 49 -4.51 -12.70 13.32
C LEU A 49 -4.31 -14.17 12.90
N TRP A 50 -5.33 -14.77 12.30
CA TRP A 50 -5.31 -16.16 11.85
C TRP A 50 -4.95 -16.23 10.37
N GLY A 51 -4.25 -17.29 9.96
CA GLY A 51 -3.94 -17.50 8.55
C GLY A 51 -5.23 -17.66 7.73
N HIS A 52 -5.36 -16.91 6.63
CA HIS A 52 -6.53 -16.92 5.75
C HIS A 52 -6.11 -17.17 4.29
N GLY A 53 -5.20 -18.13 4.11
CA GLY A 53 -4.68 -18.51 2.79
C GLY A 53 -3.81 -17.44 2.14
N PHE A 54 -3.83 -17.43 0.81
CA PHE A 54 -3.03 -16.55 -0.03
C PHE A 54 -3.91 -15.87 -1.09
N ALA A 55 -3.39 -14.83 -1.73
CA ALA A 55 -3.96 -14.18 -2.90
C ALA A 55 -2.85 -13.92 -3.92
N GLU A 56 -3.18 -13.89 -5.21
CA GLU A 56 -2.22 -13.57 -6.26
C GLU A 56 -2.20 -12.05 -6.52
N ARG A 57 -1.01 -11.47 -6.66
CA ARG A 57 -0.83 -10.05 -6.97
C ARG A 57 0.26 -9.87 -8.01
N TYR A 58 0.00 -8.99 -8.96
CA TYR A 58 0.97 -8.61 -9.97
C TYR A 58 1.90 -7.52 -9.43
N PHE A 59 3.20 -7.75 -9.60
CA PHE A 59 4.26 -6.79 -9.37
C PHE A 59 4.98 -6.59 -10.71
N GLU A 60 5.29 -5.33 -11.04
CA GLU A 60 5.99 -5.01 -12.28
C GLU A 60 7.38 -5.65 -12.29
N GLY A 61 7.79 -6.19 -13.44
CA GLY A 61 9.05 -6.91 -13.61
C GLY A 61 8.97 -8.43 -13.42
N PHE A 62 7.80 -8.98 -13.08
CA PHE A 62 7.60 -10.42 -12.90
C PHE A 62 6.65 -10.98 -13.97
N SER A 63 6.99 -12.15 -14.51
CA SER A 63 6.23 -12.83 -15.57
C SER A 63 4.92 -13.45 -15.08
N GLN A 64 4.79 -13.65 -13.77
CA GLN A 64 3.64 -14.31 -13.14
C GLN A 64 3.17 -13.53 -11.92
N ALA A 65 1.94 -13.78 -11.51
CA ALA A 65 1.42 -13.23 -10.28
C ALA A 65 2.11 -13.87 -9.07
N ILE A 66 2.38 -13.06 -8.04
CA ILE A 66 3.08 -13.46 -6.82
C ILE A 66 2.05 -13.79 -5.73
N TRP A 67 2.27 -14.91 -5.04
CA TRP A 67 1.47 -15.30 -3.88
C TRP A 67 1.75 -14.36 -2.72
N VAL A 68 0.72 -13.67 -2.21
CA VAL A 68 0.79 -12.85 -1.00
C VAL A 68 -0.10 -13.42 0.11
N LYS A 69 0.37 -13.40 1.35
CA LYS A 69 -0.38 -13.96 2.49
C LYS A 69 -1.61 -13.13 2.81
N ARG A 70 -2.68 -13.82 3.23
CA ARG A 70 -3.84 -13.21 3.85
C ARG A 70 -3.97 -13.66 5.30
N TYR A 71 -4.43 -12.75 6.12
CA TYR A 71 -4.75 -12.95 7.53
C TYR A 71 -6.19 -12.57 7.79
N ARG A 72 -6.86 -13.22 8.73
CA ARG A 72 -8.22 -12.88 9.17
C ARG A 72 -8.22 -12.61 10.67
N CYS A 73 -8.86 -11.52 11.09
CA CYS A 73 -9.12 -11.27 12.49
C CYS A 73 -10.31 -12.13 12.95
N PRO A 74 -10.19 -12.90 14.04
CA PRO A 74 -11.32 -13.69 14.54
C PRO A 74 -12.41 -12.83 15.19
N ASP A 75 -12.05 -11.64 15.70
CA ASP A 75 -12.95 -10.71 16.39
C ASP A 75 -13.75 -9.86 15.40
N CYS A 76 -13.11 -8.96 14.66
CA CYS A 76 -13.83 -8.09 13.72
C CYS A 76 -14.04 -8.71 12.32
N HIS A 77 -13.66 -9.98 12.13
CA HIS A 77 -13.72 -10.73 10.86
C HIS A 77 -13.00 -10.09 9.65
N GLY A 78 -12.20 -9.05 9.87
CA GLY A 78 -11.48 -8.36 8.81
C GLY A 78 -10.44 -9.25 8.14
N VAL A 79 -10.37 -9.21 6.81
CA VAL A 79 -9.36 -9.94 6.04
C VAL A 79 -8.28 -8.97 5.57
N HIS A 80 -7.05 -9.21 6.01
CA HIS A 80 -5.90 -8.39 5.76
C HIS A 80 -4.96 -9.06 4.75
N THR A 81 -4.52 -8.33 3.73
CA THR A 81 -3.58 -8.85 2.72
C THR A 81 -2.20 -8.25 2.95
N CYS A 82 -1.17 -9.09 3.02
CA CYS A 82 0.21 -8.63 3.15
C CYS A 82 0.69 -7.97 1.86
N ARG A 83 1.50 -6.92 1.99
CA ARG A 83 2.17 -6.25 0.88
C ARG A 83 3.55 -5.71 1.29
N PRO A 84 4.55 -5.75 0.41
CA PRO A 84 5.81 -5.07 0.68
C PRO A 84 5.61 -3.55 0.83
N ASP A 85 6.29 -2.95 1.81
CA ASP A 85 6.24 -1.52 2.13
C ASP A 85 6.79 -0.60 1.02
N THR A 86 7.56 -1.17 0.10
CA THR A 86 8.04 -0.53 -1.12
C THR A 86 6.94 -0.28 -2.17
N TYR A 87 5.69 -0.71 -1.94
CA TYR A 87 4.55 -0.55 -2.86
C TYR A 87 3.34 0.09 -2.18
N PHE A 88 2.58 0.91 -2.90
CA PHE A 88 1.24 1.30 -2.44
C PHE A 88 0.25 0.16 -2.59
N GLU A 89 -0.78 0.14 -1.73
CA GLU A 89 -1.85 -0.87 -1.67
C GLU A 89 -2.41 -1.35 -3.02
N ARG A 90 -2.52 -0.44 -3.99
CA ARG A 90 -3.20 -0.66 -5.27
C ARG A 90 -2.27 -0.58 -6.48
N THR A 91 -0.95 -0.42 -6.31
CA THR A 91 -0.01 -0.21 -7.42
C THR A 91 0.84 -1.44 -7.68
N ARG A 92 0.95 -1.85 -8.95
CA ARG A 92 1.90 -2.91 -9.36
C ARG A 92 3.36 -2.44 -9.34
N TYR A 93 3.58 -1.14 -9.28
CA TYR A 93 4.87 -0.49 -9.37
C TYR A 93 5.36 -0.06 -7.98
N PRO A 94 6.68 -0.11 -7.74
CA PRO A 94 7.29 0.43 -6.53
C PRO A 94 6.95 1.91 -6.34
N VAL A 95 6.84 2.34 -5.07
CA VAL A 95 6.62 3.74 -4.69
C VAL A 95 7.60 4.69 -5.40
N PRO A 96 8.92 4.43 -5.45
CA PRO A 96 9.87 5.31 -6.15
C PRO A 96 9.52 5.54 -7.63
N VAL A 97 9.04 4.51 -8.33
CA VAL A 97 8.66 4.61 -9.75
C VAL A 97 7.39 5.43 -9.94
N VAL A 98 6.39 5.19 -9.08
CA VAL A 98 5.16 5.99 -9.07
C VAL A 98 5.49 7.47 -8.80
N LEU A 99 6.41 7.73 -7.87
CA LEU A 99 6.86 9.09 -7.55
C LEU A 99 7.61 9.76 -8.69
N ALA A 100 8.55 9.06 -9.32
CA ALA A 100 9.27 9.59 -10.48
C ALA A 100 8.29 10.00 -11.59
N SER A 101 7.28 9.17 -11.86
CA SER A 101 6.24 9.49 -12.84
C SER A 101 5.42 10.73 -12.48
N LEU A 102 5.00 10.84 -11.22
CA LEU A 102 4.21 11.99 -10.74
C LEU A 102 5.03 13.28 -10.75
N LEU A 103 6.30 13.22 -10.32
CA LEU A 103 7.22 14.36 -10.35
C LEU A 103 7.52 14.83 -11.76
N GLU A 104 7.80 13.90 -12.69
CA GLU A 104 7.97 14.20 -14.12
C GLU A 104 6.76 14.99 -14.65
N LYS A 105 5.55 14.50 -14.33
CA LYS A 105 4.32 15.18 -14.77
C LYS A 105 4.15 16.56 -14.17
N ILE A 106 4.43 16.72 -12.88
CA ILE A 106 4.24 17.98 -12.15
C ILE A 106 5.29 19.01 -12.56
N MET A 107 6.55 18.60 -12.69
CA MET A 107 7.68 19.51 -12.92
C MET A 107 7.88 19.84 -14.40
N ARG A 108 7.64 18.88 -15.30
CA ARG A 108 7.96 19.00 -16.73
C ARG A 108 6.74 18.90 -17.63
N GLY A 109 5.58 18.54 -17.09
CA GLY A 109 4.34 18.39 -17.87
C GLY A 109 4.28 17.11 -18.70
N THR A 110 5.31 16.26 -18.66
CA THR A 110 5.52 15.05 -19.46
C THR A 110 5.21 13.77 -18.69
N TRP A 111 5.22 12.62 -19.38
CA TRP A 111 5.10 11.30 -18.76
C TRP A 111 6.39 10.51 -19.01
N LEU A 112 6.72 9.56 -18.14
CA LEU A 112 7.86 8.67 -18.36
C LEU A 112 7.60 7.80 -19.59
N ARG A 113 8.54 7.76 -20.53
CA ARG A 113 8.36 7.12 -21.84
C ARG A 113 8.28 5.60 -21.78
N TRP A 114 8.95 5.00 -20.79
CA TRP A 114 9.03 3.55 -20.60
C TRP A 114 7.87 2.96 -19.76
N ILE A 115 6.93 3.79 -19.30
CA ILE A 115 5.75 3.32 -18.56
C ILE A 115 4.51 3.64 -19.38
N ASN A 116 3.55 2.72 -19.42
CA ASN A 116 2.28 2.97 -20.08
C ASN A 116 1.59 4.23 -19.53
N ARG A 117 1.25 5.17 -20.42
CA ARG A 117 0.63 6.45 -20.07
C ARG A 117 -0.66 6.30 -19.27
N GLN A 118 -1.49 5.29 -19.55
CA GLN A 118 -2.77 5.10 -18.86
C GLN A 118 -2.56 4.75 -17.38
N ILE A 119 -1.53 3.96 -17.06
CA ILE A 119 -1.14 3.63 -15.69
C ILE A 119 -0.70 4.90 -14.95
N GLN A 120 0.17 5.70 -15.57
CA GLN A 120 0.66 6.96 -15.00
C GLN A 120 -0.48 7.97 -14.79
N LEU A 121 -1.39 8.07 -15.77
CA LEU A 121 -2.58 8.92 -15.67
C LEU A 121 -3.50 8.48 -14.53
N TRP A 122 -3.64 7.17 -14.31
CA TRP A 122 -4.41 6.65 -13.18
C TRP A 122 -3.78 7.03 -11.83
N TRP A 123 -2.45 6.99 -11.70
CA TRP A 123 -1.75 7.49 -10.50
C TRP A 123 -2.03 8.97 -10.28
N TYR A 124 -1.83 9.79 -11.32
CA TYR A 124 -2.04 11.23 -11.25
C TYR A 124 -3.48 11.56 -10.83
N ARG A 125 -4.48 10.95 -11.50
CA ARG A 125 -5.90 11.09 -11.14
C ARG A 125 -6.20 10.63 -9.72
N SER A 126 -5.54 9.60 -9.23
CA SER A 126 -5.71 9.11 -7.86
C SER A 126 -5.22 10.14 -6.84
N VAL A 127 -4.09 10.81 -7.10
CA VAL A 127 -3.60 11.91 -6.26
C VAL A 127 -4.54 13.12 -6.38
N THR A 128 -4.91 13.53 -7.60
CA THR A 128 -5.86 14.64 -7.81
C THR A 128 -7.15 14.41 -7.05
N LYS A 129 -7.79 13.25 -7.20
CA LYS A 129 -9.01 12.91 -6.46
C LYS A 129 -8.83 12.97 -4.94
N TRP A 130 -7.69 12.53 -4.43
CA TRP A 130 -7.39 12.59 -2.99
C TRP A 130 -7.23 14.03 -2.48
N VAL A 131 -6.60 14.91 -3.27
CA VAL A 131 -6.44 16.33 -2.94
C VAL A 131 -7.77 17.08 -3.10
N SER A 132 -8.51 16.84 -4.18
CA SER A 132 -9.80 17.49 -4.48
C SER A 132 -10.85 17.27 -3.39
N LYS A 133 -10.79 16.14 -2.67
CA LYS A 133 -11.64 15.91 -1.50
C LYS A 133 -11.38 16.85 -0.32
N ARG A 134 -10.22 17.52 -0.29
CA ARG A 134 -9.79 18.43 0.79
C ARG A 134 -9.79 19.88 0.36
N ARG A 135 -9.55 20.16 -0.92
CA ARG A 135 -9.48 21.51 -1.46
C ARG A 135 -9.63 21.49 -2.99
N THR A 136 -10.19 22.53 -3.56
CA THR A 136 -10.25 22.69 -5.03
C THR A 136 -8.87 23.04 -5.57
N VAL A 137 -8.38 22.29 -6.56
CA VAL A 137 -7.04 22.49 -7.13
C VAL A 137 -7.08 22.41 -8.65
N ARG A 138 -6.48 23.40 -9.33
CA ARG A 138 -6.36 23.43 -10.79
C ARG A 138 -5.25 22.53 -11.33
N SER A 139 -4.15 22.39 -10.59
CA SER A 139 -3.01 21.53 -10.95
C SER A 139 -2.30 20.99 -9.70
N LEU A 140 -1.75 19.77 -9.79
CA LEU A 140 -0.95 19.22 -8.70
C LEU A 140 0.41 19.92 -8.62
N THR A 141 0.94 20.02 -7.41
CA THR A 141 2.26 20.58 -7.12
C THR A 141 3.05 19.57 -6.28
N VAL A 142 4.36 19.79 -6.16
CA VAL A 142 5.22 18.93 -5.32
C VAL A 142 4.73 18.90 -3.86
N TRP A 143 4.17 20.01 -3.36
CA TRP A 143 3.58 20.07 -2.04
C TRP A 143 2.42 19.08 -1.86
N HIS A 144 1.49 19.04 -2.83
CA HIS A 144 0.38 18.09 -2.80
C HIS A 144 0.85 16.63 -2.83
N LEU A 145 1.92 16.35 -3.58
CA LEU A 145 2.53 15.02 -3.61
C LEU A 145 3.14 14.65 -2.26
N LYS A 146 3.85 15.59 -1.61
CA LYS A 146 4.39 15.40 -0.26
C LYS A 146 3.28 15.07 0.75
N GLU A 147 2.18 15.84 0.76
CA GLU A 147 1.02 15.56 1.63
C GLU A 147 0.41 14.17 1.36
N TYR A 148 0.24 13.81 0.08
CA TYR A 148 -0.28 12.51 -0.33
C TYR A 148 0.60 11.36 0.18
N LEU A 149 1.92 11.52 0.10
CA LEU A 149 2.88 10.54 0.59
C LEU A 149 2.80 10.36 2.10
N PHE A 150 2.84 11.44 2.88
CA PHE A 150 2.73 11.35 4.34
C PHE A 150 1.42 10.68 4.79
N ALA A 151 0.36 10.82 4.01
CA ALA A 151 -0.93 10.21 4.30
C ALA A 151 -1.03 8.72 3.91
N ARG A 152 -0.19 8.24 2.99
CA ARG A 152 -0.33 6.89 2.38
C ARG A 152 0.89 6.00 2.49
N LEU A 153 2.06 6.54 2.80
CA LEU A 153 3.22 5.71 3.08
C LEU A 153 2.93 4.86 4.31
N PRO A 154 3.28 3.57 4.26
CA PRO A 154 3.09 2.71 5.40
C PRO A 154 3.90 3.26 6.58
N ARG A 155 3.24 3.49 7.72
CA ARG A 155 3.95 3.71 8.97
C ARG A 155 4.45 2.35 9.44
N THR A 156 5.71 2.05 9.18
CA THR A 156 6.39 0.85 9.68
C THR A 156 6.20 0.78 11.20
N GLY A 157 5.76 -0.38 11.71
CA GLY A 157 5.57 -0.58 13.15
C GLY A 157 4.49 -1.58 13.57
N GLN A 158 3.74 -2.18 12.63
CA GLN A 158 2.67 -3.14 12.97
C GLN A 158 3.07 -4.60 12.82
N CYS A 159 4.28 -4.91 12.34
CA CYS A 159 4.73 -6.28 12.18
C CYS A 159 5.86 -6.57 13.18
N ALA A 160 5.78 -7.71 13.86
CA ALA A 160 6.92 -8.21 14.61
C ALA A 160 8.08 -8.44 13.63
N PRO A 161 9.32 -8.07 13.99
CA PRO A 161 10.48 -8.39 13.17
C PRO A 161 10.50 -9.90 12.92
N LEU A 162 10.80 -10.29 11.68
CA LEU A 162 11.07 -11.68 11.35
C LEU A 162 12.22 -12.12 12.26
N ARG A 163 11.97 -13.09 13.16
CA ARG A 163 13.06 -13.80 13.81
C ARG A 163 13.66 -14.70 12.73
N LEU A 164 14.64 -14.16 12.01
CA LEU A 164 15.51 -14.90 11.09
C LEU A 164 16.50 -15.72 11.92
#